data_AF-A0A2S7YIS2-F1
#
_entry.id   AF-A0A2S7YIS2-F1
#
_cell.length_a   1.000
_cell.length_b   1.000
_cell.length_c   1.000
_cell.angle_alpha   90.00
_cell.angle_beta   90.00
_cell.angle_gamma   90.00
#
_symmetry.space_group_name_H-M   'P 1'
#
loop_
_entity.id
_entity.type
_entity.pdbx_description
1 polymer ?
#
loop_
_entity_poly.entity_id
_entity_poly.type
_entity_poly.pdbx_seq_one_letter_code
_entity_poly.pdbx_strand_id
1 'polypeptide(L)'
;MVPKASLALALALSATLTTARSVHKRITGGEEAAEGEFPSMISFQSNAHYCGGVLLDSTTVLTARHCDNEDTSYDKSKVVRTWDSGGVVSGYVKATVAPFGFPKAEEPANWPDDIQIWKLLTAIEESDKIKYAKLPEEGSDPAPNSTAIAVGWGDQGARPLLYGSPVSKLHKVTLPIHDRQVCISADPEAGGRDSIVCAGGEGRSMCLYDSGGPLFDAATGTLIGLASWVPKDKNGNECDQAPNIFTRVGSYIPWIKANLGGGVGQLPAAEEVWIRNATRQMGGHCSRFMHEDPDHACNEASVECLKEMPQGTPKMELLQCVDRKEACAGQKCKPSKHSQCIEKAKVCVKEKDIEVGSIKEIQECALKNL
;
A
#
# COMPACT_ATOMS: atom_id res chain seq x y z
N MET A 1 -66.03 -18.64 -59.21
CA MET A 1 -64.70 -19.05 -59.67
C MET A 1 -63.72 -17.95 -59.31
N VAL A 2 -62.70 -18.28 -58.53
CA VAL A 2 -61.64 -17.35 -58.09
C VAL A 2 -60.69 -17.09 -59.26
N PRO A 3 -60.12 -15.88 -59.37
CA PRO A 3 -58.66 -15.82 -59.37
C PRO A 3 -58.12 -14.88 -58.28
N LYS A 4 -57.11 -15.40 -57.59
CA LYS A 4 -56.39 -14.81 -56.47
C LYS A 4 -55.48 -13.70 -57.01
N ALA A 5 -55.74 -12.45 -56.64
CA ALA A 5 -54.74 -11.39 -56.71
C ALA A 5 -54.13 -11.25 -55.31
N SER A 6 -53.01 -11.94 -55.07
CA SER A 6 -52.22 -11.75 -53.86
C SER A 6 -51.47 -10.43 -53.98
N LEU A 7 -52.00 -9.37 -53.37
CA LEU A 7 -51.26 -8.14 -53.13
C LEU A 7 -50.20 -8.41 -52.06
N ALA A 8 -48.93 -8.31 -52.44
CA ALA A 8 -47.82 -8.20 -51.51
C ALA A 8 -47.86 -6.81 -50.85
N LEU A 9 -48.16 -6.76 -49.55
CA LEU A 9 -47.95 -5.56 -48.74
C LEU A 9 -46.81 -5.85 -47.75
N ALA A 10 -45.60 -5.54 -48.18
CA ALA A 10 -44.43 -5.54 -47.31
C ALA A 10 -44.54 -4.34 -46.36
N LEU A 11 -45.03 -4.57 -45.14
CA LEU A 11 -44.91 -3.64 -44.03
C LEU A 11 -43.45 -3.63 -43.58
N ALA A 12 -42.67 -2.68 -44.12
CA ALA A 12 -41.38 -2.33 -43.56
C ALA A 12 -41.63 -1.64 -42.20
N LEU A 13 -41.64 -2.41 -41.11
CA LEU A 13 -41.42 -1.85 -39.78
C LEU A 13 -39.95 -1.43 -39.70
N SER A 14 -39.69 -0.15 -39.98
CA SER A 14 -38.45 0.48 -39.54
C SER A 14 -38.47 0.54 -38.01
N ALA A 15 -37.98 -0.51 -37.37
CA ALA A 15 -37.61 -0.47 -35.97
C ALA A 15 -36.41 0.49 -35.85
N THR A 16 -36.68 1.74 -35.50
CA THR A 16 -35.65 2.62 -34.97
C THR A 16 -35.19 1.99 -33.65
N LEU A 17 -34.11 1.20 -33.71
CA LEU A 17 -33.33 0.89 -32.53
C LEU A 17 -32.80 2.23 -32.00
N THR A 18 -33.52 2.82 -31.06
CA THR A 18 -32.89 3.68 -30.07
C THR A 18 -31.92 2.79 -29.32
N THR A 19 -30.67 2.76 -29.80
CA THR A 19 -29.55 2.35 -28.97
C THR A 19 -29.55 3.34 -27.82
N ALA A 20 -30.15 2.95 -26.69
CA ALA A 20 -29.88 3.60 -25.43
C ALA A 20 -28.38 3.46 -25.24
N ARG A 21 -27.64 4.54 -25.55
CA ARG A 21 -26.21 4.62 -25.31
C ARG A 21 -26.04 4.40 -23.82
N SER A 22 -25.62 3.19 -23.44
CA SER A 22 -25.19 2.87 -22.09
C SER A 22 -24.22 3.98 -21.69
N VAL A 23 -24.65 4.84 -20.77
CA VAL A 23 -23.79 5.86 -20.21
C VAL A 23 -22.80 5.08 -19.35
N HIS A 24 -21.58 4.91 -19.87
CA HIS A 24 -20.50 4.20 -19.21
C HIS A 24 -20.19 4.89 -17.88
N LYS A 25 -20.75 4.32 -16.83
CA LYS A 25 -20.60 4.68 -15.42
C LYS A 25 -19.31 4.00 -14.89
N ARG A 26 -18.45 4.79 -14.26
CA ARG A 26 -17.01 4.58 -14.02
C ARG A 26 -16.69 4.77 -12.53
N ILE A 27 -15.62 4.16 -11.98
CA ILE A 27 -15.51 2.91 -11.20
C ILE A 27 -16.31 1.81 -11.87
N THR A 28 -15.85 0.55 -11.96
CA THR A 28 -16.63 -0.46 -12.69
C THR A 28 -18.06 -0.42 -12.12
N GLY A 29 -19.05 0.01 -12.91
CA GLY A 29 -20.44 0.23 -12.47
C GLY A 29 -20.75 1.43 -11.53
N GLY A 30 -19.85 2.39 -11.32
CA GLY A 30 -19.99 3.56 -10.42
C GLY A 30 -20.29 4.90 -11.10
N GLU A 31 -20.23 6.02 -10.37
CA GLU A 31 -20.54 7.36 -10.91
C GLU A 31 -19.65 8.46 -10.33
N GLU A 32 -19.57 9.60 -11.02
CA GLU A 32 -18.87 10.79 -10.50
C GLU A 32 -19.50 11.21 -9.16
N ALA A 33 -18.65 11.42 -8.14
CA ALA A 33 -19.07 11.96 -6.87
C ALA A 33 -19.35 13.46 -7.00
N ALA A 34 -20.32 13.97 -6.24
CA ALA A 34 -20.54 15.41 -6.18
C ALA A 34 -19.36 16.11 -5.47
N GLU A 35 -19.13 17.38 -5.81
CA GLU A 35 -18.08 18.16 -5.16
C GLU A 35 -18.35 18.25 -3.65
N GLY A 36 -17.36 17.86 -2.84
CA GLY A 36 -17.48 17.85 -1.38
C GLY A 36 -18.34 16.72 -0.79
N GLU A 37 -18.80 15.76 -1.60
CA GLU A 37 -19.62 14.63 -1.11
C GLU A 37 -18.86 13.75 -0.09
N PHE A 38 -17.55 13.58 -0.30
CA PHE A 38 -16.68 12.82 0.60
C PHE A 38 -15.55 13.72 1.12
N PRO A 39 -15.81 14.52 2.17
CA PRO A 39 -14.92 15.59 2.62
C PRO A 39 -13.66 15.09 3.37
N SER A 40 -13.56 13.80 3.67
CA SER A 40 -12.40 13.19 4.32
C SER A 40 -11.42 12.56 3.32
N MET A 41 -11.67 12.66 2.01
CA MET A 41 -10.86 12.01 0.98
C MET A 41 -9.48 12.64 0.87
N ILE A 42 -8.48 11.77 0.76
CA ILE A 42 -7.10 12.14 0.53
C ILE A 42 -6.61 11.51 -0.77
N SER A 43 -5.96 12.31 -1.60
CA SER A 43 -5.21 11.84 -2.76
C SER A 43 -3.72 11.94 -2.46
N PHE A 44 -3.01 10.83 -2.56
CA PHE A 44 -1.55 10.84 -2.60
C PHE A 44 -1.07 11.01 -4.04
N GLN A 45 -0.16 11.96 -4.24
CA GLN A 45 0.36 12.32 -5.55
C GLN A 45 1.88 12.38 -5.53
N SER A 46 2.51 11.93 -6.62
CA SER A 46 3.91 12.26 -6.93
C SER A 46 3.91 13.11 -8.20
N ASN A 47 3.85 12.48 -9.37
CA ASN A 47 3.54 13.15 -10.64
C ASN A 47 2.04 13.13 -10.98
N ALA A 48 1.33 12.14 -10.47
CA ALA A 48 -0.11 11.96 -10.59
C ALA A 48 -0.63 11.24 -9.32
N HIS A 49 -1.95 11.12 -9.20
CA HIS A 49 -2.57 10.28 -8.19
C HIS A 49 -2.07 8.84 -8.29
N TYR A 50 -1.70 8.24 -7.16
CA TYR A 50 -1.24 6.85 -7.13
C TYR A 50 -1.90 5.99 -6.05
N CYS A 51 -2.44 6.60 -5.00
CA CYS A 51 -3.18 5.95 -3.93
C CYS A 51 -4.15 6.93 -3.26
N GLY A 52 -5.18 6.37 -2.63
CA GLY A 52 -6.11 7.07 -1.76
C GLY A 52 -5.73 6.98 -0.27
N GLY A 53 -6.45 7.76 0.52
CA GLY A 53 -6.42 7.70 1.97
C GLY A 53 -7.60 8.46 2.58
N VAL A 54 -7.63 8.51 3.90
CA VAL A 54 -8.72 9.09 4.68
C VAL A 54 -8.19 9.96 5.81
N LEU A 55 -8.65 11.19 5.91
CA LEU A 55 -8.28 12.11 7.00
C LEU A 55 -9.05 11.73 8.27
N LEU A 56 -8.32 11.36 9.33
CA LEU A 56 -8.90 10.96 10.63
C LEU A 56 -8.92 12.09 11.66
N ASP A 57 -7.96 13.01 11.57
CA ASP A 57 -7.89 14.26 12.32
C ASP A 57 -6.99 15.25 11.55
N SER A 58 -6.70 16.42 12.14
CA SER A 58 -5.92 17.47 11.50
C SER A 58 -4.53 17.05 11.01
N THR A 59 -3.91 16.02 11.61
CA THR A 59 -2.54 15.61 11.29
C THR A 59 -2.42 14.15 10.91
N THR A 60 -3.52 13.41 10.83
CA THR A 60 -3.50 11.95 10.70
C THR A 60 -4.30 11.49 9.49
N VAL A 61 -3.62 10.80 8.59
CA VAL A 61 -4.24 10.11 7.45
C VAL A 61 -4.11 8.61 7.62
N LEU A 62 -5.18 7.88 7.32
CA LEU A 62 -5.22 6.43 7.25
C LEU A 62 -5.20 5.97 5.80
N THR A 63 -4.43 4.93 5.50
CA THR A 63 -4.30 4.36 4.16
C THR A 63 -3.83 2.90 4.24
N ALA A 64 -3.67 2.25 3.10
CA ALA A 64 -3.07 0.92 2.98
C ALA A 64 -1.54 0.99 3.12
N ARG A 65 -0.92 -0.03 3.70
CA ARG A 65 0.53 -0.11 3.90
C ARG A 65 1.28 -0.05 2.56
N HIS A 66 0.75 -0.71 1.55
CA HIS A 66 1.41 -0.79 0.26
C HIS A 66 1.37 0.50 -0.56
N CYS A 67 0.61 1.51 -0.11
CA CYS A 67 0.70 2.84 -0.68
C CYS A 67 2.04 3.52 -0.35
N ASP A 68 2.81 2.99 0.58
CA ASP A 68 4.18 3.40 0.86
C ASP A 68 5.18 2.28 0.58
N ASN A 69 5.51 2.09 -0.71
CA ASN A 69 6.51 1.10 -1.16
C ASN A 69 7.93 1.36 -0.62
N GLU A 70 8.15 2.50 0.01
CA GLU A 70 9.40 2.85 0.64
C GLU A 70 9.09 3.38 2.03
N ASP A 71 9.37 2.61 3.08
CA ASP A 71 9.29 3.00 4.49
C ASP A 71 10.17 4.24 4.75
N THR A 72 9.69 5.38 4.28
CA THR A 72 10.36 6.67 4.22
C THR A 72 9.56 7.56 5.14
N SER A 73 9.81 7.44 6.43
CA SER A 73 9.46 8.51 7.34
C SER A 73 10.18 9.76 6.83
N TYR A 74 9.42 10.65 6.18
CA TYR A 74 9.85 11.87 5.47
C TYR A 74 10.06 11.69 3.95
N ASP A 75 8.99 11.91 3.18
CA ASP A 75 9.09 12.19 1.75
C ASP A 75 8.18 13.36 1.37
N LYS A 76 8.79 14.53 1.13
CA LYS A 76 8.09 15.73 0.63
C LYS A 76 7.68 15.61 -0.84
N SER A 77 8.23 14.64 -1.58
CA SER A 77 7.88 14.41 -2.98
C SER A 77 6.51 13.76 -3.14
N LYS A 78 6.00 13.12 -2.06
CA LYS A 78 4.62 12.62 -1.98
C LYS A 78 3.74 13.67 -1.35
N VAL A 79 2.85 14.20 -2.17
CA VAL A 79 1.94 15.28 -1.83
C VAL A 79 0.59 14.69 -1.42
N VAL A 80 0.15 15.02 -0.21
CA VAL A 80 -1.18 14.77 0.31
C VAL A 80 -2.07 15.95 -0.09
N ARG A 81 -3.15 15.70 -0.82
CA ARG A 81 -4.08 16.75 -1.29
C ARG A 81 -5.52 16.47 -0.90
N THR A 82 -6.23 17.53 -0.51
CA THR A 82 -7.70 17.53 -0.32
C THR A 82 -8.41 18.25 -1.50
N TRP A 83 -8.37 17.66 -2.70
CA TRP A 83 -9.11 18.09 -3.91
C TRP A 83 -8.74 19.45 -4.59
N ASP A 84 -9.03 19.58 -5.89
CA ASP A 84 -8.52 20.62 -6.81
C ASP A 84 -9.24 21.99 -6.75
N SER A 85 -10.40 22.11 -6.11
CA SER A 85 -11.15 23.37 -6.01
C SER A 85 -10.82 24.21 -4.75
N GLY A 86 -9.66 23.97 -4.13
CA GLY A 86 -9.20 24.69 -2.93
C GLY A 86 -8.50 23.83 -1.88
N GLY A 87 -8.01 22.64 -2.23
CA GLY A 87 -7.43 21.70 -1.28
C GLY A 87 -6.15 22.14 -0.59
N VAL A 88 -5.96 21.63 0.62
CA VAL A 88 -4.73 21.79 1.38
C VAL A 88 -3.71 20.80 0.85
N VAL A 89 -2.48 21.28 0.64
CA VAL A 89 -1.33 20.49 0.24
C VAL A 89 -0.46 20.29 1.49
N SER A 90 -0.19 19.04 1.84
CA SER A 90 0.76 18.68 2.89
C SER A 90 1.72 17.60 2.41
N GLY A 91 2.94 17.60 2.93
CA GLY A 91 3.76 16.38 2.94
C GLY A 91 3.40 15.49 4.14
N TYR A 92 4.16 14.43 4.36
CA TYR A 92 4.12 13.64 5.59
C TYR A 92 5.52 13.53 6.19
N VAL A 93 5.58 13.29 7.50
CA VAL A 93 6.84 13.22 8.26
C VAL A 93 7.09 11.86 8.88
N LYS A 94 6.04 11.05 9.01
CA LYS A 94 6.10 9.73 9.61
C LYS A 94 5.00 8.88 9.02
N ALA A 95 5.35 7.68 8.59
CA ALA A 95 4.39 6.63 8.28
C ALA A 95 4.56 5.53 9.34
N THR A 96 3.47 4.94 9.81
CA THR A 96 3.48 3.92 10.87
C THR A 96 2.52 2.81 10.49
N VAL A 97 3.06 1.61 10.36
CA VAL A 97 2.31 0.40 10.01
C VAL A 97 1.79 -0.24 11.29
N ALA A 98 0.63 -0.90 11.23
CA ALA A 98 0.18 -1.73 12.35
C ALA A 98 1.21 -2.85 12.65
N PRO A 99 1.37 -3.25 13.92
CA PRO A 99 2.25 -4.37 14.27
C PRO A 99 1.88 -5.62 13.49
N PHE A 100 2.89 -6.35 13.01
CA PHE A 100 2.69 -7.61 12.28
C PHE A 100 1.89 -8.61 13.12
N GLY A 101 0.83 -9.18 12.54
CA GLY A 101 -0.02 -10.16 13.22
C GLY A 101 -0.98 -9.52 14.22
N PHE A 102 -1.29 -8.23 14.07
CA PHE A 102 -2.32 -7.55 14.85
C PHE A 102 -3.44 -7.05 13.93
N PRO A 103 -4.64 -7.66 13.97
CA PRO A 103 -5.04 -8.82 14.80
C PRO A 103 -4.42 -10.12 14.29
N LYS A 104 -4.35 -11.14 15.16
CA LYS A 104 -3.70 -12.43 14.87
C LYS A 104 -4.18 -13.02 13.53
N ALA A 105 -3.28 -13.16 12.57
CA ALA A 105 -3.47 -13.97 11.37
C ALA A 105 -2.92 -15.38 11.62
N GLU A 106 -3.63 -16.42 11.18
CA GLU A 106 -3.25 -17.82 11.44
C GLU A 106 -2.10 -18.31 10.55
N GLU A 107 -1.82 -17.64 9.43
CA GLU A 107 -0.78 -18.00 8.46
C GLU A 107 -0.07 -16.74 7.91
N PRO A 108 1.19 -16.82 7.42
CA PRO A 108 1.85 -15.70 6.76
C PRO A 108 1.23 -15.48 5.37
N ALA A 109 0.19 -14.65 5.30
CA ALA A 109 -0.29 -14.10 4.04
C ALA A 109 0.70 -13.05 3.50
N ASN A 110 0.71 -12.83 2.19
CA ASN A 110 1.25 -11.58 1.64
C ASN A 110 0.42 -10.42 2.22
N TRP A 111 1.08 -9.54 2.98
CA TRP A 111 0.53 -8.31 3.58
C TRP A 111 -0.64 -8.59 4.54
N PRO A 112 -0.40 -9.26 5.68
CA PRO A 112 -1.47 -9.64 6.61
C PRO A 112 -2.17 -8.42 7.24
N ASP A 113 -1.44 -7.30 7.34
CA ASP A 113 -1.89 -6.03 7.92
C ASP A 113 -1.62 -4.89 6.93
N ASP A 114 -2.42 -4.81 5.88
CA ASP A 114 -2.32 -3.75 4.87
C ASP A 114 -3.01 -2.47 5.35
N ILE A 115 -2.43 -1.85 6.39
CA ILE A 115 -2.90 -0.59 6.97
C ILE A 115 -1.73 0.23 7.53
N GLN A 116 -1.79 1.54 7.33
CA GLN A 116 -0.76 2.48 7.75
C GLN A 116 -1.38 3.84 8.08
N ILE A 117 -0.78 4.50 9.07
CA ILE A 117 -1.08 5.88 9.43
C ILE A 117 0.07 6.78 8.98
N TRP A 118 -0.28 7.88 8.30
CA TRP A 118 0.63 8.95 7.95
C TRP A 118 0.39 10.16 8.85
N LYS A 119 1.48 10.71 9.37
CA LYS A 119 1.49 11.99 10.09
C LYS A 119 1.89 13.11 9.16
N LEU A 120 1.01 14.08 9.03
CA LEU A 120 1.15 15.19 8.10
C LEU A 120 2.21 16.20 8.58
N LEU A 121 2.93 16.77 7.61
CA LEU A 121 3.85 17.89 7.81
C LEU A 121 3.12 19.21 8.03
N THR A 122 1.85 19.32 7.65
CA THR A 122 1.02 20.51 7.85
C THR A 122 -0.38 20.05 8.24
N ALA A 123 -0.93 20.67 9.28
CA ALA A 123 -2.28 20.35 9.73
C ALA A 123 -3.31 20.75 8.67
N ILE A 124 -4.33 19.91 8.50
CA ILE A 124 -5.47 20.11 7.62
C ILE A 124 -6.71 20.27 8.51
N GLU A 125 -7.09 21.52 8.75
CA GLU A 125 -8.25 21.85 9.58
C GLU A 125 -9.57 21.61 8.84
N GLU A 126 -10.62 21.32 9.61
CA GLU A 126 -11.96 21.20 9.04
C GLU A 126 -12.42 22.50 8.38
N SER A 127 -13.22 22.35 7.32
CA SER A 127 -13.89 23.45 6.62
C SER A 127 -15.26 22.98 6.12
N ASP A 128 -15.90 23.77 5.26
CA ASP A 128 -17.14 23.35 4.58
C ASP A 128 -16.92 22.19 3.60
N LYS A 129 -15.67 21.99 3.14
CA LYS A 129 -15.30 20.94 2.17
C LYS A 129 -14.38 19.87 2.74
N ILE A 130 -13.93 20.04 3.99
CA ILE A 130 -12.98 19.13 4.66
C ILE A 130 -13.56 18.72 6.01
N LYS A 131 -13.68 17.42 6.24
CA LYS A 131 -14.13 16.82 7.50
C LYS A 131 -13.32 15.58 7.81
N TYR A 132 -13.28 15.21 9.08
CA TYR A 132 -12.65 13.96 9.50
C TYR A 132 -13.61 12.78 9.35
N ALA A 133 -13.07 11.62 9.00
CA ALA A 133 -13.87 10.42 8.83
C ALA A 133 -14.41 9.90 10.17
N LYS A 134 -15.64 9.41 10.15
CA LYS A 134 -16.25 8.73 11.28
C LYS A 134 -15.66 7.33 11.41
N LEU A 135 -14.95 7.09 12.51
CA LEU A 135 -14.41 5.76 12.83
C LEU A 135 -15.50 4.82 13.37
N PRO A 136 -15.43 3.52 13.08
CA PRO A 136 -16.34 2.52 13.58
C PRO A 136 -16.06 2.15 15.04
N GLU A 137 -16.97 1.37 15.62
CA GLU A 137 -16.76 0.74 16.92
C GLU A 137 -15.61 -0.28 16.86
N GLU A 138 -14.93 -0.45 17.99
CA GLU A 138 -13.85 -1.42 18.11
C GLU A 138 -14.36 -2.85 17.86
N GLY A 139 -13.66 -3.59 16.99
CA GLY A 139 -14.02 -4.95 16.63
C GLY A 139 -15.23 -5.06 15.69
N SER A 140 -15.87 -3.94 15.28
CA SER A 140 -17.05 -3.98 14.42
C SER A 140 -16.78 -4.72 13.11
N ASP A 141 -17.77 -5.48 12.65
CA ASP A 141 -17.71 -6.23 11.40
C ASP A 141 -18.92 -5.90 10.52
N PRO A 142 -18.74 -5.40 9.30
CA PRO A 142 -19.85 -5.15 8.39
C PRO A 142 -20.65 -6.43 8.10
N ALA A 143 -21.96 -6.37 8.30
CA ALA A 143 -22.80 -7.54 8.08
C ALA A 143 -22.84 -7.93 6.60
N PRO A 144 -22.72 -9.23 6.26
CA PRO A 144 -22.99 -9.71 4.90
C PRO A 144 -24.38 -9.27 4.42
N ASN A 145 -24.51 -8.99 3.13
CA ASN A 145 -25.70 -8.43 2.47
C ASN A 145 -26.04 -6.97 2.83
N SER A 146 -25.23 -6.31 3.68
CA SER A 146 -25.28 -4.85 3.79
C SER A 146 -24.63 -4.20 2.56
N THR A 147 -24.66 -2.87 2.51
CA THR A 147 -24.15 -2.11 1.37
C THR A 147 -23.16 -1.06 1.83
N ALA A 148 -22.11 -0.88 1.04
CA ALA A 148 -21.06 0.09 1.29
C ALA A 148 -20.80 0.95 0.04
N ILE A 149 -20.15 2.08 0.24
CA ILE A 149 -19.76 3.01 -0.82
C ILE A 149 -18.25 3.07 -0.82
N ALA A 150 -17.65 2.61 -1.92
CA ALA A 150 -16.23 2.77 -2.17
C ALA A 150 -15.98 4.03 -3.00
N VAL A 151 -14.91 4.75 -2.69
CA VAL A 151 -14.67 6.09 -3.25
C VAL A 151 -13.19 6.25 -3.64
N GLY A 152 -12.93 6.80 -4.82
CA GLY A 152 -11.55 6.99 -5.27
C GLY A 152 -11.41 7.63 -6.65
N TRP A 153 -10.16 7.68 -7.12
CA TRP A 153 -9.75 8.21 -8.42
C TRP A 153 -9.15 7.13 -9.31
N GLY A 154 -9.42 5.86 -9.03
CA GLY A 154 -8.84 4.73 -9.71
C GLY A 154 -9.10 4.68 -11.20
N ASP A 155 -8.44 3.75 -11.88
CA ASP A 155 -8.83 3.38 -13.22
C ASP A 155 -10.26 2.84 -13.22
N GLN A 156 -10.96 3.03 -14.33
CA GLN A 156 -12.39 2.80 -14.42
C GLN A 156 -12.74 1.63 -15.35
N GLY A 157 -11.74 0.87 -15.82
CA GLY A 157 -11.91 -0.22 -16.76
C GLY A 157 -11.47 -1.57 -16.21
N ALA A 158 -12.39 -2.53 -16.21
CA ALA A 158 -12.08 -3.95 -16.08
C ALA A 158 -11.18 -4.41 -17.25
N ARG A 159 -9.98 -4.92 -16.98
CA ARG A 159 -9.03 -5.38 -18.02
C ARG A 159 -8.18 -6.58 -17.58
N PRO A 160 -7.66 -7.39 -18.54
CA PRO A 160 -6.74 -8.50 -18.25
C PRO A 160 -5.32 -8.06 -17.85
N LEU A 161 -4.95 -6.80 -18.10
CA LEU A 161 -3.62 -6.24 -17.85
C LEU A 161 -3.73 -4.93 -17.08
N LEU A 162 -2.86 -4.74 -16.08
CA LEU A 162 -2.78 -3.55 -15.24
C LEU A 162 -2.14 -2.35 -15.96
N TYR A 163 -2.79 -1.87 -17.02
CA TYR A 163 -2.50 -0.57 -17.62
C TYR A 163 -3.74 0.30 -17.49
N GLY A 164 -3.62 1.37 -16.72
CA GLY A 164 -4.71 2.31 -16.46
C GLY A 164 -4.17 3.71 -16.19
N SER A 165 -5.06 4.64 -15.96
CA SER A 165 -4.68 5.97 -15.45
C SER A 165 -5.74 6.44 -14.47
N PRO A 166 -5.34 7.13 -13.38
CA PRO A 166 -6.32 7.68 -12.48
C PRO A 166 -7.19 8.71 -13.20
N VAL A 167 -8.43 8.83 -12.75
CA VAL A 167 -9.35 9.85 -13.25
C VAL A 167 -9.14 11.18 -12.53
N SER A 168 -9.41 12.27 -13.23
CA SER A 168 -9.26 13.61 -12.65
C SER A 168 -10.36 13.93 -11.63
N LYS A 169 -11.53 13.28 -11.72
CA LYS A 169 -12.67 13.49 -10.81
C LYS A 169 -12.87 12.31 -9.87
N LEU A 170 -13.27 12.64 -8.64
CA LEU A 170 -13.63 11.63 -7.66
C LEU A 170 -14.87 10.86 -8.13
N HIS A 171 -14.84 9.54 -7.99
CA HIS A 171 -15.96 8.68 -8.27
C HIS A 171 -16.32 7.85 -7.03
N LYS A 172 -17.55 7.36 -7.03
CA LYS A 172 -18.09 6.46 -6.00
C LYS A 172 -18.74 5.24 -6.66
N VAL A 173 -18.74 4.12 -5.96
CA VAL A 173 -19.49 2.93 -6.34
C VAL A 173 -20.14 2.31 -5.12
N THR A 174 -21.38 1.87 -5.30
CA THR A 174 -22.11 1.12 -4.29
C THR A 174 -21.78 -0.36 -4.42
N LEU A 175 -21.23 -0.97 -3.36
CA LEU A 175 -20.80 -2.36 -3.32
C LEU A 175 -21.63 -3.16 -2.30
N PRO A 176 -22.13 -4.35 -2.63
CA PRO A 176 -22.63 -5.28 -1.64
C PRO A 176 -21.47 -5.81 -0.78
N ILE A 177 -21.71 -5.96 0.52
CA ILE A 177 -20.81 -6.69 1.43
C ILE A 177 -21.13 -8.19 1.34
N HIS A 178 -20.09 -9.01 1.22
CA HIS A 178 -20.19 -10.47 1.16
C HIS A 178 -19.63 -11.12 2.42
N ASP A 179 -19.99 -12.38 2.61
CA ASP A 179 -19.24 -13.24 3.53
C ASP A 179 -17.77 -13.37 3.06
N ARG A 180 -16.82 -13.43 3.99
CA ARG A 180 -15.39 -13.55 3.68
C ARG A 180 -15.08 -14.77 2.81
N GLN A 181 -15.85 -15.85 2.94
CA GLN A 181 -15.69 -17.07 2.14
C GLN A 181 -15.81 -16.82 0.64
N VAL A 182 -16.55 -15.77 0.22
CA VAL A 182 -16.64 -15.39 -1.20
C VAL A 182 -15.28 -14.90 -1.72
N CYS A 183 -14.60 -14.04 -0.95
CA CYS A 183 -13.26 -13.58 -1.29
C CYS A 183 -12.21 -14.69 -1.15
N ILE A 184 -12.31 -15.54 -0.14
CA ILE A 184 -11.39 -16.69 0.04
C ILE A 184 -11.52 -17.68 -1.12
N SER A 185 -12.73 -17.87 -1.65
CA SER A 185 -12.96 -18.71 -2.82
C SER A 185 -12.40 -18.08 -4.10
N ALA A 186 -12.40 -16.75 -4.19
CA ALA A 186 -11.82 -16.01 -5.33
C ALA A 186 -10.29 -15.95 -5.26
N ASP A 187 -9.75 -15.86 -4.05
CA ASP A 187 -8.33 -15.80 -3.75
C ASP A 187 -8.03 -16.51 -2.41
N PRO A 188 -7.48 -17.73 -2.43
CA PRO A 188 -7.13 -18.47 -1.23
C PRO A 188 -6.16 -17.73 -0.31
N GLU A 189 -5.35 -16.78 -0.82
CA GLU A 189 -4.48 -15.96 0.03
C GLU A 189 -5.30 -15.12 1.02
N ALA A 190 -6.56 -14.80 0.73
CA ALA A 190 -7.45 -14.09 1.64
C ALA A 190 -7.84 -14.90 2.90
N GLY A 191 -7.55 -16.20 2.95
CA GLY A 191 -7.88 -17.09 4.06
C GLY A 191 -7.11 -16.78 5.36
N GLY A 192 -7.62 -17.28 6.49
CA GLY A 192 -6.94 -17.24 7.78
C GLY A 192 -6.88 -15.86 8.46
N ARG A 193 -7.70 -14.89 8.01
CA ARG A 193 -7.75 -13.53 8.54
C ARG A 193 -9.17 -12.99 8.72
N ASP A 194 -9.46 -12.57 9.96
CA ASP A 194 -10.68 -11.82 10.31
C ASP A 194 -10.51 -10.31 10.06
N SER A 195 -9.35 -9.86 9.63
CA SER A 195 -9.00 -8.45 9.38
C SER A 195 -9.43 -7.93 8.00
N ILE A 196 -10.24 -8.68 7.25
CA ILE A 196 -10.69 -8.26 5.90
C ILE A 196 -12.20 -8.01 5.82
N VAL A 197 -12.63 -7.21 4.84
CA VAL A 197 -14.01 -7.07 4.38
C VAL A 197 -14.04 -7.45 2.90
N CYS A 198 -15.01 -8.29 2.52
CA CYS A 198 -15.23 -8.70 1.14
C CYS A 198 -16.38 -7.88 0.55
N ALA A 199 -16.16 -7.16 -0.56
CA ALA A 199 -17.22 -6.34 -1.15
C ALA A 199 -17.10 -6.18 -2.67
N GLY A 200 -18.23 -5.99 -3.34
CA GLY A 200 -18.26 -5.75 -4.79
C GLY A 200 -18.44 -7.01 -5.63
N GLY A 201 -17.86 -7.04 -6.82
CA GLY A 201 -18.13 -8.05 -7.85
C GLY A 201 -19.33 -7.70 -8.72
N GLU A 202 -19.70 -8.61 -9.62
CA GLU A 202 -20.80 -8.42 -10.59
C GLU A 202 -20.66 -7.15 -11.46
N GLY A 203 -19.42 -6.80 -11.82
CA GLY A 203 -19.12 -5.57 -12.57
C GLY A 203 -19.17 -4.31 -11.72
N ARG A 204 -19.12 -4.43 -10.37
CA ARG A 204 -18.95 -3.33 -9.43
C ARG A 204 -17.69 -3.50 -8.60
N SER A 205 -16.68 -2.67 -8.83
CA SER A 205 -15.37 -2.92 -8.24
C SER A 205 -14.47 -1.68 -8.20
N MET A 206 -13.61 -1.59 -7.20
CA MET A 206 -12.45 -0.68 -7.21
C MET A 206 -11.31 -1.26 -8.05
N CYS A 207 -10.40 -0.41 -8.53
CA CYS A 207 -9.31 -0.84 -9.39
C CYS A 207 -7.96 -0.18 -9.10
N LEU A 208 -7.06 -0.21 -10.08
CA LEU A 208 -5.76 0.46 -10.01
C LEU A 208 -5.90 1.89 -9.51
N TYR A 209 -4.97 2.32 -8.67
CA TYR A 209 -4.91 3.63 -8.03
C TYR A 209 -5.97 3.91 -6.96
N ASP A 210 -6.99 3.05 -6.76
CA ASP A 210 -7.93 3.18 -5.65
C ASP A 210 -7.37 2.69 -4.29
N SER A 211 -6.25 1.96 -4.33
CA SER A 211 -5.51 1.46 -3.18
C SER A 211 -5.43 2.45 -2.02
N GLY A 212 -5.72 1.98 -0.80
CA GLY A 212 -5.77 2.81 0.42
C GLY A 212 -7.00 3.72 0.55
N GLY A 213 -7.83 3.82 -0.50
CA GLY A 213 -9.09 4.57 -0.47
C GLY A 213 -10.16 3.94 0.43
N PRO A 214 -11.15 4.72 0.89
CA PRO A 214 -12.15 4.26 1.85
C PRO A 214 -13.23 3.37 1.26
N LEU A 215 -13.73 2.49 2.12
CA LEU A 215 -15.04 1.88 2.05
C LEU A 215 -15.89 2.41 3.20
N PHE A 216 -16.95 3.15 2.88
CA PHE A 216 -17.89 3.69 3.86
C PHE A 216 -19.15 2.83 3.94
N ASP A 217 -19.65 2.59 5.15
CA ASP A 217 -20.99 2.03 5.32
C ASP A 217 -22.04 2.98 4.72
N ALA A 218 -22.89 2.46 3.83
CA ALA A 218 -23.79 3.31 3.04
C ALA A 218 -24.90 3.97 3.88
N ALA A 219 -25.25 3.39 5.03
CA ALA A 219 -26.31 3.90 5.91
C ALA A 219 -25.79 4.95 6.90
N THR A 220 -24.57 4.77 7.39
CA THR A 220 -24.03 5.54 8.52
C THR A 220 -22.87 6.46 8.15
N GLY A 221 -22.29 6.31 6.95
CA GLY A 221 -21.10 7.05 6.50
C GLY A 221 -19.83 6.69 7.29
N THR A 222 -19.84 5.57 8.03
CA THR A 222 -18.72 5.15 8.88
C THR A 222 -17.64 4.47 8.03
N LEU A 223 -16.36 4.75 8.30
CA LEU A 223 -15.24 4.14 7.60
C LEU A 223 -15.06 2.67 8.02
N ILE A 224 -15.55 1.73 7.21
CA ILE A 224 -15.53 0.30 7.55
C ILE A 224 -14.38 -0.47 6.91
N GLY A 225 -13.78 0.06 5.83
CA GLY A 225 -12.69 -0.61 5.13
C GLY A 225 -11.73 0.33 4.41
N LEU A 226 -10.57 -0.21 4.02
CA LEU A 226 -9.58 0.42 3.15
C LEU A 226 -9.28 -0.49 1.97
N ALA A 227 -9.26 0.04 0.76
CA ALA A 227 -9.00 -0.74 -0.46
C ALA A 227 -7.60 -1.37 -0.39
N SER A 228 -7.52 -2.70 -0.51
CA SER A 228 -6.27 -3.44 -0.32
C SER A 228 -5.83 -4.10 -1.63
N TRP A 229 -6.53 -5.15 -2.10
CA TRP A 229 -6.24 -5.74 -3.42
C TRP A 229 -7.50 -6.29 -4.10
N VAL A 230 -7.33 -6.68 -5.36
CA VAL A 230 -8.40 -7.16 -6.23
C VAL A 230 -8.00 -8.50 -6.84
N PRO A 231 -8.70 -9.60 -6.50
CA PRO A 231 -8.54 -10.88 -7.18
C PRO A 231 -8.90 -10.80 -8.67
N LYS A 232 -8.31 -11.70 -9.45
CA LYS A 232 -8.73 -11.95 -10.84
C LYS A 232 -10.02 -12.76 -10.85
N ASP A 233 -10.91 -12.42 -11.76
CA ASP A 233 -12.08 -13.26 -12.06
C ASP A 233 -11.71 -14.49 -12.90
N LYS A 234 -12.68 -15.37 -13.14
CA LYS A 234 -12.52 -16.60 -13.93
C LYS A 234 -12.05 -16.38 -15.37
N ASN A 235 -12.18 -15.18 -15.91
CA ASN A 235 -11.73 -14.81 -17.26
C ASN A 235 -10.34 -14.15 -17.22
N GLY A 236 -9.73 -14.02 -16.03
CA GLY A 236 -8.46 -13.36 -15.82
C GLY A 236 -8.54 -11.84 -15.75
N ASN A 237 -9.74 -11.25 -15.68
CA ASN A 237 -9.92 -9.81 -15.53
C ASN A 237 -9.81 -9.41 -14.07
N GLU A 238 -9.15 -8.29 -13.80
CA GLU A 238 -9.22 -7.62 -12.50
C GLU A 238 -10.31 -6.54 -12.54
N CYS A 239 -10.82 -6.19 -11.36
CA CYS A 239 -11.79 -5.10 -11.17
C CYS A 239 -13.12 -5.30 -11.91
N ASP A 240 -13.54 -6.54 -12.11
CA ASP A 240 -14.72 -6.90 -12.89
C ASP A 240 -15.73 -7.72 -12.07
N GLN A 241 -15.69 -9.04 -12.21
CA GLN A 241 -16.68 -9.94 -11.61
C GLN A 241 -16.30 -10.43 -10.23
N ALA A 242 -15.01 -10.43 -9.89
CA ALA A 242 -14.52 -10.82 -8.57
C ALA A 242 -14.75 -9.70 -7.53
N PRO A 243 -15.04 -10.04 -6.26
CA PRO A 243 -15.14 -9.06 -5.19
C PRO A 243 -13.76 -8.48 -4.84
N ASN A 244 -13.73 -7.24 -4.41
CA ASN A 244 -12.54 -6.60 -3.85
C ASN A 244 -12.31 -7.03 -2.40
N ILE A 245 -11.05 -6.99 -1.97
CA ILE A 245 -10.66 -7.23 -0.59
C ILE A 245 -10.20 -5.92 0.04
N PHE A 246 -10.80 -5.61 1.18
CA PHE A 246 -10.52 -4.41 1.97
C PHE A 246 -9.96 -4.79 3.34
N THR A 247 -9.08 -3.97 3.90
CA THR A 247 -8.67 -4.10 5.30
C THR A 247 -9.80 -3.61 6.20
N ARG A 248 -10.26 -4.42 7.16
CA ARG A 248 -11.37 -4.13 8.10
C ARG A 248 -10.92 -3.17 9.18
N VAL A 249 -11.36 -1.91 9.09
CA VAL A 249 -10.95 -0.84 10.00
C VAL A 249 -11.32 -1.12 11.46
N GLY A 250 -12.47 -1.76 11.71
CA GLY A 250 -12.93 -2.17 13.05
C GLY A 250 -11.90 -3.00 13.82
N SER A 251 -11.12 -3.84 13.13
CA SER A 251 -10.07 -4.68 13.73
C SER A 251 -8.87 -3.89 14.25
N TYR A 252 -8.66 -2.67 13.76
CA TYR A 252 -7.47 -1.86 14.05
C TYR A 252 -7.78 -0.66 14.93
N ILE A 253 -9.02 -0.49 15.41
CA ILE A 253 -9.44 0.69 16.18
C ILE A 253 -8.56 1.00 17.40
N PRO A 254 -8.13 0.02 18.23
CA PRO A 254 -7.22 0.30 19.34
C PRO A 254 -5.90 0.93 18.86
N TRP A 255 -5.33 0.36 17.80
CA TRP A 255 -4.08 0.85 17.22
C TRP A 255 -4.28 2.22 16.56
N ILE A 256 -5.37 2.43 15.83
CA ILE A 256 -5.71 3.72 15.21
C ILE A 256 -5.81 4.80 16.30
N LYS A 257 -6.61 4.57 17.35
CA LYS A 257 -6.80 5.52 18.45
C LYS A 257 -5.51 5.85 19.19
N ALA A 258 -4.67 4.84 19.43
CA ALA A 258 -3.35 5.05 20.05
C ALA A 258 -2.40 5.90 19.18
N ASN A 259 -2.69 6.01 17.88
CA ASN A 259 -1.91 6.78 16.92
C ASN A 259 -2.68 7.99 16.37
N LEU A 260 -3.80 8.43 16.97
CA LEU A 260 -4.43 9.70 16.63
C LEU A 260 -3.68 10.88 17.26
N GLY A 261 -3.83 12.08 16.69
CA GLY A 261 -3.21 13.30 17.20
C GLY A 261 -1.67 13.29 17.16
N GLY A 262 -1.04 14.06 18.06
CA GLY A 262 0.36 14.43 17.89
C GLY A 262 0.44 15.63 16.93
N GLY A 263 1.22 16.65 17.33
CA GLY A 263 1.28 17.92 16.60
C GLY A 263 1.67 17.73 15.13
N VAL A 264 1.58 18.82 14.36
CA VAL A 264 2.21 18.92 13.03
C VAL A 264 3.58 18.30 13.14
N GLY A 265 3.81 17.17 12.47
CA GLY A 265 4.87 16.29 12.92
C GLY A 265 6.18 17.04 12.81
N GLN A 266 6.83 17.26 13.96
CA GLN A 266 8.18 17.82 13.95
C GLN A 266 8.99 16.92 13.03
N LEU A 267 9.73 17.56 12.13
CA LEU A 267 10.64 16.83 11.26
C LEU A 267 11.50 15.95 12.18
N PRO A 268 11.57 14.62 11.94
CA PRO A 268 12.45 13.77 12.71
C PRO A 268 13.86 14.36 12.63
N ALA A 269 14.62 14.23 13.72
CA ALA A 269 15.99 14.71 13.73
C ALA A 269 16.74 14.11 12.53
N ALA A 270 17.65 14.87 11.92
CA ALA A 270 18.38 14.39 10.74
C ALA A 270 19.11 13.06 11.02
N GLU A 271 19.48 12.82 12.28
CA GLU A 271 20.06 11.57 12.76
C GLU A 271 19.05 10.40 12.70
N GLU A 272 17.82 10.61 13.15
CA GLU A 272 16.75 9.61 13.11
C GLU A 272 16.40 9.23 11.66
N VAL A 273 16.35 10.21 10.75
CA VAL A 273 16.14 9.97 9.32
C VAL A 273 17.30 9.17 8.72
N TRP A 274 18.54 9.52 9.06
CA TRP A 274 19.72 8.80 8.57
C TRP A 274 19.75 7.36 9.09
N ILE A 275 19.52 7.14 10.39
CA ILE A 275 19.50 5.81 11.02
C ILE A 275 18.50 4.91 10.29
N ARG A 276 17.27 5.39 10.08
CA ARG A 276 16.22 4.63 9.38
C ARG A 276 16.62 4.26 7.95
N ASN A 277 17.10 5.24 7.19
CA ASN A 277 17.56 5.00 5.82
C ASN A 277 18.73 4.01 5.76
N ALA A 278 19.68 4.12 6.67
CA ALA A 278 20.81 3.21 6.77
C ALA A 278 20.34 1.78 7.11
N THR A 279 19.49 1.62 8.13
CA THR A 279 18.91 0.33 8.51
C THR A 279 18.18 -0.34 7.33
N ARG A 280 17.39 0.43 6.56
CA ARG A 280 16.69 -0.10 5.38
C ARG A 280 17.66 -0.57 4.29
N GLN A 281 18.65 0.25 3.96
CA GLN A 281 19.63 -0.05 2.91
C GLN A 281 20.42 -1.32 3.27
N MET A 282 20.81 -1.46 4.53
CA MET A 282 21.56 -2.61 5.04
C MET A 282 20.67 -3.86 5.15
N GLY A 283 19.42 -3.72 5.60
CA GLY A 283 18.45 -4.83 5.61
C GLY A 283 18.13 -5.35 4.21
N GLY A 284 17.92 -4.46 3.24
CA GLY A 284 17.72 -4.84 1.83
C GLY A 284 18.96 -5.41 1.15
N HIS A 285 20.15 -5.11 1.67
CA HIS A 285 21.40 -5.74 1.27
C HIS A 285 21.47 -7.18 1.81
N CYS A 286 21.25 -7.36 3.12
CA CYS A 286 21.25 -8.68 3.76
C CYS A 286 20.13 -9.60 3.26
N SER A 287 18.98 -9.05 2.85
CA SER A 287 17.86 -9.86 2.38
C SER A 287 18.18 -10.65 1.10
N ARG A 288 19.21 -10.23 0.33
CA ARG A 288 19.68 -10.94 -0.87
C ARG A 288 20.32 -12.29 -0.53
N PHE A 289 20.77 -12.46 0.72
CA PHE A 289 21.54 -13.61 1.18
C PHE A 289 20.77 -14.49 2.17
N MET A 290 19.44 -14.31 2.33
CA MET A 290 18.65 -15.04 3.34
C MET A 290 18.71 -16.57 3.24
N HIS A 291 19.09 -17.13 2.09
CA HIS A 291 19.29 -18.58 1.92
C HIS A 291 20.75 -19.02 2.13
N GLU A 292 21.70 -18.08 2.20
CA GLU A 292 23.15 -18.33 2.28
C GLU A 292 23.79 -17.88 3.60
N ASP A 293 23.06 -17.18 4.48
CA ASP A 293 23.51 -16.68 5.80
C ASP A 293 22.69 -17.30 6.97
N PRO A 294 22.94 -18.58 7.33
CA PRO A 294 22.20 -19.27 8.40
C PRO A 294 22.48 -18.73 9.81
N ASP A 295 23.59 -18.02 9.99
CA ASP A 295 24.01 -17.45 11.27
C ASP A 295 23.53 -16.00 11.45
N HIS A 296 22.82 -15.43 10.47
CA HIS A 296 22.41 -14.03 10.44
C HIS A 296 23.58 -13.04 10.60
N ALA A 297 24.77 -13.43 10.15
CA ALA A 297 26.00 -12.67 10.27
C ALA A 297 25.91 -11.28 9.62
N CYS A 298 25.19 -11.16 8.49
CA CYS A 298 24.97 -9.89 7.81
C CYS A 298 24.12 -8.92 8.66
N ASN A 299 23.06 -9.42 9.30
CA ASN A 299 22.20 -8.60 10.15
C ASN A 299 22.93 -8.13 11.41
N GLU A 300 23.74 -9.00 12.03
CA GLU A 300 24.57 -8.60 13.16
C GLU A 300 25.60 -7.53 12.78
N ALA A 301 26.31 -7.75 11.67
CA ALA A 301 27.25 -6.77 11.11
C ALA A 301 26.58 -5.42 10.82
N SER A 302 25.32 -5.45 10.37
CA SER A 302 24.53 -4.26 10.13
C SER A 302 24.29 -3.44 11.40
N VAL A 303 23.95 -4.09 12.50
CA VAL A 303 23.75 -3.41 13.79
C VAL A 303 25.07 -2.80 14.31
N GLU A 304 26.20 -3.49 14.13
CA GLU A 304 27.51 -2.97 14.52
C GLU A 304 27.92 -1.74 13.69
N CYS A 305 27.82 -1.84 12.36
CA CYS A 305 28.17 -0.74 11.46
C CYS A 305 27.32 0.51 11.71
N LEU A 306 26.02 0.35 11.98
CA LEU A 306 25.15 1.47 12.28
C LEU A 306 25.55 2.24 13.55
N LYS A 307 26.15 1.55 14.54
CA LYS A 307 26.65 2.16 15.78
C LYS A 307 28.02 2.84 15.60
N GLU A 308 28.85 2.31 14.71
CA GLU A 308 30.22 2.77 14.50
C GLU A 308 30.34 3.92 13.49
N MET A 309 29.46 3.95 12.48
CA MET A 309 29.57 4.89 11.37
C MET A 309 28.91 6.25 11.67
N PRO A 310 29.50 7.37 11.22
CA PRO A 310 28.95 8.70 11.50
C PRO A 310 27.65 8.97 10.72
N GLN A 311 26.83 9.86 11.25
CA GLN A 311 25.64 10.34 10.55
C GLN A 311 26.00 10.89 9.16
N GLY A 312 25.19 10.56 8.15
CA GLY A 312 25.39 11.00 6.78
C GLY A 312 26.38 10.15 5.97
N THR A 313 26.89 9.05 6.56
CA THR A 313 27.71 8.07 5.83
C THR A 313 27.01 7.65 4.52
N PRO A 314 27.69 7.70 3.36
CA PRO A 314 27.14 7.25 2.09
C PRO A 314 26.73 5.78 2.11
N LYS A 315 25.65 5.44 1.37
CA LYS A 315 25.14 4.07 1.23
C LYS A 315 26.25 3.04 0.96
N MET A 316 27.13 3.32 0.00
CA MET A 316 28.17 2.37 -0.41
C MET A 316 29.16 2.07 0.72
N GLU A 317 29.49 3.07 1.54
CA GLU A 317 30.39 2.90 2.68
C GLU A 317 29.74 2.09 3.81
N LEU A 318 28.43 2.29 4.05
CA LEU A 318 27.64 1.48 4.98
C LEU A 318 27.64 0.01 4.56
N LEU A 319 27.34 -0.27 3.29
CA LEU A 319 27.29 -1.65 2.78
C LEU A 319 28.68 -2.32 2.80
N GLN A 320 29.74 -1.59 2.43
CA GLN A 320 31.10 -2.09 2.57
C GLN A 320 31.49 -2.37 4.03
N CYS A 321 30.96 -1.61 4.99
CA CYS A 321 31.15 -1.93 6.41
C CYS A 321 30.52 -3.28 6.75
N VAL A 322 29.28 -3.51 6.33
CA VAL A 322 28.55 -4.77 6.55
C VAL A 322 29.33 -5.94 5.96
N ASP A 323 29.68 -5.86 4.68
CA ASP A 323 30.36 -6.94 3.96
C ASP A 323 31.68 -7.36 4.63
N ARG A 324 32.47 -6.38 5.11
CA ARG A 324 33.74 -6.67 5.79
C ARG A 324 33.54 -7.38 7.12
N LYS A 325 32.55 -6.97 7.91
CA LYS A 325 32.25 -7.58 9.20
C LYS A 325 31.60 -8.96 9.03
N GLU A 326 30.70 -9.11 8.07
CA GLU A 326 30.09 -10.38 7.69
C GLU A 326 31.16 -11.38 7.23
N ALA A 327 32.06 -10.97 6.34
CA ALA A 327 33.19 -11.80 5.90
C ALA A 327 34.03 -12.31 7.08
N CYS A 328 34.17 -11.51 8.13
CA CYS A 328 34.98 -11.84 9.30
C CYS A 328 34.20 -12.51 10.44
N ALA A 329 32.90 -12.76 10.30
CA ALA A 329 32.05 -13.26 11.38
C ALA A 329 32.55 -14.57 12.00
N GLY A 330 33.14 -15.47 11.19
CA GLY A 330 33.74 -16.72 11.66
C GLY A 330 34.94 -16.56 12.62
N GLN A 331 35.48 -15.34 12.78
CA GLN A 331 36.57 -15.04 13.71
C GLN A 331 36.09 -14.40 15.03
N LYS A 332 34.79 -14.12 15.21
CA LYS A 332 34.24 -13.40 16.38
C LYS A 332 34.67 -13.98 17.74
N CYS A 333 34.82 -15.31 17.84
CA CYS A 333 35.28 -15.98 19.06
C CYS A 333 36.75 -15.70 19.44
N LYS A 334 37.52 -15.01 18.59
CA LYS A 334 38.92 -14.64 18.80
C LYS A 334 39.09 -13.13 18.53
N PRO A 335 38.88 -12.24 19.52
CA PRO A 335 38.80 -10.79 19.30
C PRO A 335 39.98 -10.18 18.53
N SER A 336 41.20 -10.64 18.81
CA SER A 336 42.41 -10.20 18.09
C SER A 336 42.37 -10.60 16.61
N LYS A 337 41.98 -11.84 16.29
CA LYS A 337 41.83 -12.30 14.91
C LYS A 337 40.66 -11.62 14.20
N HIS A 338 39.54 -11.43 14.89
CA HIS A 338 38.37 -10.72 14.35
C HIS A 338 38.74 -9.30 13.91
N SER A 339 39.41 -8.56 14.78
CA SER A 339 39.84 -7.18 14.48
C SER A 339 40.85 -7.14 13.33
N GLN A 340 41.83 -8.05 13.31
CA GLN A 340 42.79 -8.14 12.20
C GLN A 340 42.12 -8.50 10.87
N CYS A 341 41.11 -9.37 10.91
CA CYS A 341 40.35 -9.75 9.72
C CYS A 341 39.63 -8.52 9.13
N ILE A 342 38.94 -7.74 9.97
CA ILE A 342 38.19 -6.56 9.51
C ILE A 342 39.13 -5.51 8.88
N GLU A 343 40.29 -5.26 9.49
CA GLU A 343 41.28 -4.33 8.92
C GLU A 343 41.86 -4.85 7.59
N LYS A 344 42.18 -6.15 7.49
CA LYS A 344 42.59 -6.74 6.21
C LYS A 344 41.48 -6.68 5.17
N ALA A 345 40.24 -6.96 5.53
CA ALA A 345 39.09 -6.88 4.65
C ALA A 345 38.92 -5.46 4.08
N LYS A 346 39.15 -4.43 4.89
CA LYS A 346 39.14 -3.03 4.45
C LYS A 346 40.21 -2.73 3.41
N VAL A 347 41.42 -3.25 3.58
CA VAL A 347 42.50 -3.13 2.58
C VAL A 347 42.13 -3.88 1.30
N CYS A 348 41.65 -5.11 1.43
CA CYS A 348 41.26 -5.97 0.31
C CYS A 348 40.19 -5.33 -0.59
N VAL A 349 39.10 -4.83 0.00
CA VAL A 349 38.02 -4.17 -0.75
C VAL A 349 38.56 -2.99 -1.56
N LYS A 350 39.48 -2.21 -0.99
CA LYS A 350 40.05 -1.03 -1.65
C LYS A 350 41.07 -1.38 -2.73
N GLU A 351 42.00 -2.31 -2.47
CA GLU A 351 43.08 -2.63 -3.39
C GLU A 351 42.62 -3.45 -4.60
N LYS A 352 41.61 -4.30 -4.40
CA LYS A 352 41.07 -5.19 -5.43
C LYS A 352 39.79 -4.68 -6.07
N ASP A 353 39.28 -3.52 -5.63
CA ASP A 353 38.02 -2.94 -6.10
C ASP A 353 36.85 -3.95 -5.99
N ILE A 354 36.77 -4.62 -4.84
CA ILE A 354 35.77 -5.68 -4.62
C ILE A 354 34.37 -5.05 -4.55
N GLU A 355 33.46 -5.55 -5.38
CA GLU A 355 32.08 -5.11 -5.40
C GLU A 355 31.33 -5.46 -4.10
N VAL A 356 30.36 -4.59 -3.74
CA VAL A 356 29.49 -4.80 -2.59
C VAL A 356 28.66 -6.08 -2.77
N GLY A 357 28.66 -6.94 -1.75
CA GLY A 357 28.01 -8.25 -1.74
C GLY A 357 28.93 -9.42 -2.12
N SER A 358 30.19 -9.18 -2.51
CA SER A 358 31.15 -10.24 -2.84
C SER A 358 31.84 -10.84 -1.61
N ILE A 359 31.05 -11.35 -0.66
CA ILE A 359 31.51 -11.79 0.68
C ILE A 359 32.64 -12.82 0.60
N LYS A 360 32.53 -13.81 -0.30
CA LYS A 360 33.54 -14.86 -0.48
C LYS A 360 34.89 -14.30 -0.92
N GLU A 361 34.90 -13.32 -1.82
CA GLU A 361 36.13 -12.69 -2.29
C GLU A 361 36.82 -11.88 -1.17
N ILE A 362 36.02 -11.20 -0.34
CA ILE A 362 36.52 -10.49 0.84
C ILE A 362 37.09 -11.50 1.84
N GLN A 363 36.39 -12.61 2.11
CA GLN A 363 36.84 -13.68 3.01
C GLN A 363 38.18 -14.28 2.56
N GLU A 364 38.28 -14.68 1.30
CA GLU A 364 39.50 -15.27 0.73
C GLU A 364 40.70 -14.34 0.84
N CYS A 365 40.47 -13.03 0.69
CA CYS A 365 41.53 -12.04 0.81
C CYS A 365 41.88 -11.75 2.29
N ALA A 366 40.88 -11.51 3.13
CA ALA A 366 41.06 -11.05 4.51
C ALA A 366 41.58 -12.15 5.44
N LEU A 367 41.14 -13.39 5.25
CA LEU A 367 41.55 -14.54 6.04
C LEU A 367 42.90 -15.12 5.59
N LYS A 368 43.44 -14.67 4.46
CA LYS A 368 44.74 -15.12 3.97
C LYS A 368 45.83 -14.79 5.00
N ASN A 369 46.49 -15.84 5.50
CA ASN A 369 47.56 -15.74 6.49
C ASN A 369 47.12 -15.03 7.80
N LEU A 370 45.91 -15.34 8.29
CA LEU A 370 45.33 -14.86 9.55
C LEU A 370 45.22 -16.01 10.57
#